data_AF-A0A1S8BD79-F1
#
_entry.id   AF-A0A1S8BD79-F1
#
_cell.length_a   1.000
_cell.length_b   1.000
_cell.length_c   1.000
_cell.angle_alpha   90.00
_cell.angle_beta   90.00
_cell.angle_gamma   90.00
#
_symmetry.space_group_name_H-M   'P 1'
#
loop_
_entity.id
_entity.type
_entity.pdbx_description
1 polymer ?
#
loop_
_entity_poly.entity_id
_entity_poly.type
_entity_poly.pdbx_seq_one_letter_code
_entity_poly.pdbx_strand_id
1 'polypeptide(L)'
;MADIMDSEAGSERFASYEAELKLVQADLQQKLDQIPELSGEPRKAAIRQAERAQEEAKELLDQMRIEKPNIPGPAKNKVNQRFRNLQHDVDELGRKLTSLASDRRALFGNRYSDNPTADDQLEQRQQLLSGTDRLERSSGRLRDSHRIALETEDIGRNTLADLATQRETIERTRQNLLESEGYTDRSIKTLRGMARRMATNRVITIAIITALVLLIIAVIFSKFR
;
A
#
# COMPACT_ATOMS: atom_id res chain seq x y z
N MET A 1 17.19 13.40 2.23
CA MET A 1 17.16 13.33 3.71
C MET A 1 15.78 12.96 4.25
N ALA A 2 14.67 13.39 3.63
CA ALA A 2 13.31 12.95 4.00
C ALA A 2 13.07 11.43 3.80
N ASP A 3 13.50 10.87 2.66
CA ASP A 3 13.31 9.46 2.28
C ASP A 3 13.95 8.44 3.25
N ILE A 4 15.02 8.82 3.94
CA ILE A 4 15.72 7.96 4.90
C ILE A 4 15.02 7.99 6.27
N MET A 5 14.51 9.15 6.67
CA MET A 5 13.77 9.34 7.93
C MET A 5 12.40 8.66 7.88
N ASP A 6 11.70 8.72 6.74
CA ASP A 6 10.43 8.02 6.54
C ASP A 6 10.62 6.49 6.51
N SER A 7 11.76 6.02 5.98
CA SER A 7 12.16 4.62 5.97
C SER A 7 12.48 4.06 7.37
N GLU A 8 13.18 4.83 8.21
CA GLU A 8 13.41 4.45 9.62
C GLU A 8 12.09 4.46 10.41
N ALA A 9 11.25 5.49 10.23
CA ALA A 9 9.96 5.59 10.89
C ALA A 9 9.01 4.43 10.55
N GLY A 10 8.97 3.98 9.29
CA GLY A 10 8.18 2.81 8.88
C GLY A 10 8.65 1.50 9.53
N SER A 11 9.97 1.35 9.73
CA SER A 11 10.55 0.19 10.42
C SER A 11 10.24 0.19 11.92
N GLU A 12 10.26 1.36 12.58
CA GLU A 12 9.94 1.50 14.00
C GLU A 12 8.46 1.22 14.28
N ARG A 13 7.55 1.75 13.45
CA ARG A 13 6.12 1.49 13.57
C ARG A 13 5.78 0.01 13.42
N PHE A 14 6.38 -0.64 12.41
CA PHE A 14 6.21 -2.08 12.23
C PHE A 14 6.66 -2.87 13.47
N ALA A 15 7.79 -2.49 14.08
CA ALA A 15 8.29 -3.13 15.29
C ALA A 15 7.38 -2.89 16.51
N SER A 16 6.80 -1.70 16.63
CA SER A 16 5.83 -1.38 17.69
C SER A 16 4.57 -2.24 17.56
N TYR A 17 3.97 -2.29 16.37
CA TYR A 17 2.79 -3.12 16.13
C TYR A 17 3.09 -4.61 16.31
N GLU A 18 4.28 -5.08 15.95
CA GLU A 18 4.68 -6.46 16.21
C GLU A 18 4.78 -6.77 17.71
N ALA A 19 5.31 -5.84 18.51
CA ALA A 19 5.40 -6.02 19.96
C ALA A 19 4.01 -6.06 20.60
N GLU A 20 3.11 -5.17 20.19
CA GLU A 20 1.72 -5.14 20.63
C GLU A 20 0.97 -6.42 20.23
N LEU A 21 1.14 -6.88 18.98
CA LEU A 21 0.54 -8.11 18.50
C LEU A 21 0.97 -9.32 19.34
N LYS A 22 2.24 -9.39 19.74
CA LYS A 22 2.73 -10.48 20.60
C LYS A 22 2.09 -10.48 21.98
N LEU A 23 1.81 -9.30 22.55
CA LEU A 23 1.09 -9.20 23.82
C LEU A 23 -0.35 -9.69 23.68
N VAL A 24 -1.04 -9.26 22.62
CA VAL A 24 -2.42 -9.69 22.33
C VAL A 24 -2.48 -11.20 22.03
N GLN A 25 -1.50 -11.75 21.30
CA GLN A 25 -1.39 -13.19 21.06
C GLN A 25 -1.21 -13.99 22.35
N ALA A 26 -0.36 -13.52 23.27
CA ALA A 26 -0.14 -14.17 24.56
C ALA A 26 -1.42 -14.17 25.41
N ASP A 27 -2.13 -13.03 25.46
CA ASP A 27 -3.41 -12.89 26.15
C ASP A 27 -4.51 -13.76 25.52
N LEU A 28 -4.60 -13.80 24.19
CA LEU A 28 -5.52 -14.68 23.46
C LEU A 28 -5.23 -16.15 23.75
N GLN A 29 -3.97 -16.58 23.68
CA GLN A 29 -3.56 -17.94 23.99
C GLN A 29 -3.95 -18.32 25.43
N GLN A 30 -3.66 -17.45 26.40
CA GLN A 30 -4.02 -17.67 27.80
C GLN A 30 -5.53 -17.86 27.98
N LYS A 31 -6.35 -17.02 27.33
CA LYS A 31 -7.81 -17.14 27.36
C LYS A 31 -8.28 -18.45 26.71
N LEU A 32 -7.68 -18.84 25.58
CA LEU A 32 -8.00 -20.10 24.90
C LEU A 32 -7.70 -21.33 25.76
N ASP A 33 -6.65 -21.29 26.56
CA ASP A 33 -6.28 -22.39 27.45
C ASP A 33 -7.18 -22.46 28.70
N GLN A 34 -7.78 -21.34 29.13
CA GLN A 34 -8.74 -21.30 30.25
C GLN A 34 -10.17 -21.73 29.86
N ILE A 35 -10.59 -21.50 28.61
CA ILE A 35 -11.96 -21.79 28.15
C ILE A 35 -12.43 -23.25 28.41
N PRO A 36 -11.59 -24.29 28.23
CA PRO A 36 -11.95 -25.67 28.53
C PRO A 36 -12.28 -25.93 30.01
N GLU A 37 -11.68 -25.19 30.95
CA GLU A 37 -11.87 -25.37 32.38
C GLU A 37 -13.14 -24.68 32.91
N LEU A 38 -13.68 -23.73 32.13
CA LEU A 38 -14.86 -22.95 32.48
C LEU A 38 -16.14 -23.62 31.96
N SER A 39 -17.25 -23.45 32.67
CA SER A 39 -18.58 -23.90 32.25
C SER A 39 -19.63 -22.79 32.37
N GLY A 40 -20.77 -22.93 31.68
CA GLY A 40 -21.89 -21.99 31.79
C GLY A 40 -21.59 -20.54 31.38
N GLU A 41 -22.00 -19.59 32.22
CA GLU A 41 -21.85 -18.14 31.99
C GLU A 41 -20.39 -17.65 31.95
N PRO A 42 -19.48 -18.03 32.89
CA PRO A 42 -18.08 -17.60 32.82
C PRO A 42 -17.38 -18.09 31.56
N ARG A 43 -17.70 -19.31 31.07
CA ARG A 43 -17.19 -19.80 29.77
C ARG A 43 -17.64 -18.91 28.62
N LYS A 44 -18.92 -18.51 28.60
CA LYS A 44 -19.48 -17.61 27.58
C LYS A 44 -18.81 -16.23 27.62
N ALA A 45 -18.49 -15.73 28.81
CA ALA A 45 -17.76 -14.48 28.97
C ALA A 45 -16.32 -14.59 28.46
N ALA A 46 -15.61 -15.67 28.80
CA ALA A 46 -14.23 -15.93 28.34
C ALA A 46 -14.15 -16.06 26.81
N ILE A 47 -15.09 -16.76 26.17
CA ILE A 47 -15.16 -16.86 24.70
C ILE A 47 -15.32 -15.49 24.06
N ARG A 48 -16.24 -14.64 24.55
CA ARG A 48 -16.40 -13.28 24.02
C ARG A 48 -15.17 -12.40 24.23
N GLN A 49 -14.46 -12.59 25.34
CA GLN A 49 -13.20 -11.89 25.58
C GLN A 49 -12.11 -12.35 24.61
N ALA A 50 -12.03 -13.65 24.31
CA ALA A 50 -11.12 -14.19 23.32
C ALA A 50 -11.49 -13.74 21.89
N GLU A 51 -12.78 -13.64 21.55
CA GLU A 51 -13.25 -13.10 20.26
C GLU A 51 -12.77 -11.66 20.06
N ARG A 52 -12.87 -10.82 21.10
CA ARG A 52 -12.37 -9.43 21.05
C ARG A 52 -10.85 -9.35 20.90
N ALA A 53 -10.09 -10.16 21.65
CA ALA A 53 -8.64 -10.22 21.51
C ALA A 53 -8.21 -10.74 20.12
N GLN A 54 -8.98 -11.65 19.52
CA GLN A 54 -8.75 -12.10 18.15
C GLN A 54 -9.02 -10.99 17.12
N GLU A 55 -10.04 -10.17 17.33
CA GLU A 55 -10.34 -9.02 16.47
C GLU A 55 -9.22 -7.98 16.56
N GLU A 56 -8.77 -7.64 17.77
CA GLU A 56 -7.62 -6.75 18.00
C GLU A 56 -6.34 -7.26 17.34
N ALA A 57 -6.05 -8.57 17.44
CA ALA A 57 -4.89 -9.17 16.76
C ALA A 57 -4.97 -9.04 15.23
N LYS A 58 -6.17 -9.12 14.64
CA LYS A 58 -6.39 -8.94 13.20
C LYS A 58 -6.22 -7.47 12.78
N GLU A 59 -6.72 -6.54 13.59
CA GLU A 59 -6.51 -5.11 13.36
C GLU A 59 -5.03 -4.75 13.34
N LEU A 60 -4.25 -5.27 14.29
CA LEU A 60 -2.79 -5.08 14.32
C LEU A 60 -2.10 -5.66 13.08
N LEU A 61 -2.51 -6.84 12.61
CA LEU A 61 -2.00 -7.40 11.35
C LEU A 61 -2.33 -6.51 10.14
N ASP A 62 -3.51 -5.91 10.10
CA ASP A 62 -3.89 -4.98 9.03
C ASP A 62 -3.04 -3.70 9.08
N GLN A 63 -2.76 -3.15 10.26
CA GLN A 63 -1.83 -2.01 10.41
C GLN A 63 -0.41 -2.35 9.97
N MET A 64 0.11 -3.53 10.38
CA MET A 64 1.41 -4.03 9.94
C MET A 64 1.47 -4.23 8.40
N ARG A 65 0.36 -4.64 7.78
CA ARG A 65 0.27 -4.79 6.32
C ARG A 65 0.36 -3.45 5.60
N ILE A 66 -0.21 -2.39 6.18
CA ILE A 66 -0.17 -1.02 5.62
C ILE A 66 1.23 -0.42 5.74
N GLU A 67 1.98 -0.70 6.81
CA GLU A 67 3.34 -0.17 7.01
C GLU A 67 4.42 -0.93 6.23
N LYS A 68 4.18 -2.20 5.91
CA LYS A 68 5.12 -3.05 5.17
C LYS A 68 5.69 -2.46 3.85
N PRO A 69 4.92 -1.75 3.01
CA PRO A 69 5.45 -1.11 1.79
C PRO A 69 6.48 -0.02 2.07
N ASN A 70 6.43 0.62 3.24
CA ASN A 70 7.32 1.71 3.65
C ASN A 70 8.70 1.22 4.10
N ILE A 71 8.92 -0.10 4.14
CA ILE A 71 10.17 -0.72 4.60
C ILE A 71 11.20 -0.80 3.46
N PRO A 72 12.45 -0.36 3.69
CA PRO A 72 13.50 -0.36 2.68
C PRO A 72 13.91 -1.78 2.24
N GLY A 73 14.35 -1.87 0.98
CA GLY A 73 14.64 -3.13 0.27
C GLY A 73 15.46 -4.19 1.04
N PRO A 74 16.54 -3.83 1.76
CA PRO A 74 17.36 -4.81 2.49
C PRO A 74 16.61 -5.56 3.61
N ALA A 75 15.68 -4.90 4.29
CA ALA A 75 14.91 -5.49 5.41
C ALA A 75 13.61 -6.18 4.96
N LYS A 76 13.13 -5.87 3.75
CA LYS A 76 11.81 -6.26 3.24
C LYS A 76 11.57 -7.77 3.22
N ASN A 77 12.57 -8.57 2.83
CA ASN A 77 12.44 -10.03 2.78
C ASN A 77 12.25 -10.66 4.17
N LYS A 78 13.05 -10.21 5.15
CA LYS A 78 12.96 -10.69 6.54
C LYS A 78 11.64 -10.29 7.18
N VAL A 79 11.19 -9.05 6.94
CA VAL A 79 9.90 -8.57 7.44
C VAL A 79 8.73 -9.32 6.81
N ASN A 80 8.77 -9.58 5.50
CA ASN A 80 7.75 -10.38 4.81
C ASN A 80 7.65 -11.82 5.34
N GLN A 81 8.75 -12.43 5.73
CA GLN A 81 8.74 -13.75 6.34
C GLN A 81 8.13 -13.69 7.75
N ARG A 82 8.56 -12.74 8.59
CA ARG A 82 8.01 -12.55 9.94
C ARG A 82 6.50 -12.29 9.91
N PHE A 83 6.06 -11.38 9.04
CA PHE A 83 4.64 -11.06 8.87
C PHE A 83 3.80 -12.29 8.50
N ARG A 84 4.28 -13.14 7.58
CA ARG A 84 3.59 -14.38 7.21
C ARG A 84 3.47 -15.35 8.37
N ASN A 85 4.51 -15.46 9.21
CA ASN A 85 4.47 -16.30 10.40
C ASN A 85 3.45 -15.75 11.42
N LEU A 86 3.48 -14.45 11.71
CA LEU A 86 2.52 -13.82 12.61
C LEU A 86 1.07 -13.99 12.13
N GLN A 87 0.84 -13.85 10.83
CA GLN A 87 -0.46 -14.10 10.22
C GLN A 87 -0.91 -15.55 10.41
N HIS A 88 -0.02 -16.51 10.17
CA HIS A 88 -0.30 -17.93 10.39
C HIS A 88 -0.66 -18.21 11.86
N ASP A 89 0.09 -17.64 12.81
CA ASP A 89 -0.13 -17.84 14.24
C ASP A 89 -1.49 -17.29 14.69
N VAL A 90 -1.87 -16.09 14.23
CA VAL A 90 -3.20 -15.51 14.52
C VAL A 90 -4.32 -16.35 13.90
N ASP A 91 -4.13 -16.86 12.69
CA ASP A 91 -5.11 -17.73 12.03
C ASP A 91 -5.28 -19.06 12.78
N GLU A 92 -4.19 -19.64 13.30
CA GLU A 92 -4.21 -20.85 14.11
C GLU A 92 -4.98 -20.66 15.43
N LEU A 93 -4.68 -19.58 16.16
CA LEU A 93 -5.42 -19.20 17.37
C LEU A 93 -6.91 -18.97 17.07
N GLY A 94 -7.22 -18.35 15.93
CA GLY A 94 -8.58 -18.14 15.47
C GLY A 94 -9.36 -19.42 15.18
N ARG A 95 -8.71 -20.42 14.58
CA ARG A 95 -9.31 -21.75 14.37
C ARG A 95 -9.57 -22.46 15.69
N LYS A 96 -8.64 -22.39 16.65
CA LYS A 96 -8.80 -22.94 18.01
C LYS A 96 -9.96 -22.27 18.76
N LEU A 97 -10.12 -20.94 18.62
CA LEU A 97 -11.29 -20.25 19.20
C LEU A 97 -12.60 -20.76 18.57
N THR A 98 -12.62 -20.89 17.25
CA THR A 98 -13.81 -21.34 16.51
C THR A 98 -14.23 -22.74 16.92
N SER A 99 -13.28 -23.69 17.10
CA SER A 99 -13.59 -25.03 17.57
C SER A 99 -14.19 -25.01 18.98
N LEU A 100 -13.55 -24.33 19.93
CA LEU A 100 -14.02 -24.19 21.33
C LEU A 100 -15.39 -23.51 21.45
N ALA A 101 -15.68 -22.56 20.55
CA ALA A 101 -16.97 -21.90 20.46
C ALA A 101 -18.04 -22.79 19.82
N SER A 102 -17.67 -23.63 18.84
CA SER A 102 -18.59 -24.53 18.12
C SER A 102 -19.05 -25.73 18.94
N ASP A 103 -18.21 -26.25 19.85
CA ASP A 103 -18.58 -27.32 20.79
C ASP A 103 -19.83 -26.96 21.63
N ARG A 104 -20.07 -25.66 21.83
CA ARG A 104 -21.27 -25.13 22.48
C ARG A 104 -22.57 -25.46 21.74
N ARG A 105 -22.58 -25.52 20.39
CA ARG A 105 -23.78 -25.88 19.62
C ARG A 105 -24.05 -27.38 19.69
N ALA A 106 -23.00 -28.21 19.72
CA ALA A 106 -23.15 -29.65 19.84
C ALA A 106 -23.59 -30.06 21.25
N LEU A 107 -23.09 -29.40 22.31
CA LEU A 107 -23.39 -29.76 23.69
C LEU A 107 -24.77 -29.25 24.19
N PHE A 108 -25.28 -28.14 23.64
CA PHE A 108 -26.57 -27.55 24.03
C PHE A 108 -27.68 -27.72 22.98
N GLY A 109 -27.35 -28.15 21.76
CA GLY A 109 -28.32 -28.33 20.68
C GLY A 109 -29.20 -29.57 20.77
N ASN A 110 -28.96 -30.45 21.75
CA ASN A 110 -29.65 -31.75 21.87
C ASN A 110 -30.69 -31.83 23.00
N ARG A 111 -31.16 -30.69 23.54
CA ARG A 111 -32.31 -30.65 24.45
C ARG A 111 -33.65 -30.57 23.71
N TYR A 112 -33.79 -31.30 22.60
CA TYR A 112 -35.12 -31.65 22.10
C TYR A 112 -35.69 -32.73 23.03
N SER A 113 -36.31 -32.28 24.11
CA SER A 113 -37.19 -33.10 24.95
C SER A 113 -38.54 -33.18 24.26
N ASP A 114 -39.00 -34.39 23.95
CA ASP A 114 -40.23 -34.70 23.20
C ASP A 114 -41.53 -34.46 24.01
N ASN A 115 -41.51 -33.49 24.93
CA ASN A 115 -42.66 -33.17 25.77
C ASN A 115 -42.72 -31.66 26.04
N PRO A 116 -43.38 -30.86 25.18
CA PRO A 116 -43.38 -29.42 25.30
C PRO A 116 -44.24 -28.99 26.49
N THR A 117 -43.61 -28.37 27.46
CA THR A 117 -44.28 -27.59 28.49
C THR A 117 -44.73 -26.23 27.92
N ALA A 118 -45.65 -25.53 28.60
CA ALA A 118 -46.10 -24.21 28.16
C ALA A 118 -44.97 -23.17 28.03
N ASP A 119 -43.84 -23.41 28.72
CA ASP A 119 -42.62 -22.60 28.65
C ASP A 119 -41.86 -22.81 27.34
N ASP A 120 -41.85 -24.03 26.80
CA ASP A 120 -41.19 -24.37 25.53
C ASP A 120 -41.85 -23.66 24.32
N GLN A 121 -43.17 -23.46 24.36
CA GLN A 121 -43.89 -22.71 23.32
C GLN A 121 -43.58 -21.20 23.35
N LEU A 122 -43.38 -20.64 24.55
CA LEU A 122 -42.96 -19.24 24.72
C LEU A 122 -41.52 -19.05 24.22
N GLU A 123 -40.62 -19.99 24.55
CA GLU A 123 -39.22 -19.97 24.10
C GLU A 123 -39.13 -20.09 22.57
N GLN A 124 -39.92 -20.99 21.96
CA GLN A 124 -39.98 -21.14 20.51
C GLN A 124 -40.48 -19.87 19.80
N ARG A 125 -41.48 -19.17 20.37
CA ARG A 125 -41.96 -17.89 19.84
C ARG A 125 -40.93 -16.78 19.98
N GLN A 126 -40.20 -16.74 21.09
CA GLN A 126 -39.08 -15.81 21.30
C GLN A 126 -37.95 -16.08 20.31
N GLN A 127 -37.69 -17.35 20.00
CA GLN A 127 -36.69 -17.76 19.02
C GLN A 127 -37.07 -17.34 17.59
N LEU A 128 -38.36 -17.47 17.21
CA LEU A 128 -38.87 -17.00 15.91
C LEU A 128 -38.79 -15.47 15.77
N LEU A 129 -39.15 -14.72 16.82
CA LEU A 129 -38.98 -13.26 16.86
C LEU A 129 -37.50 -12.88 16.72
N SER A 130 -36.61 -13.54 17.46
CA SER A 130 -35.17 -13.30 17.35
C SER A 130 -34.60 -13.67 15.97
N GLY A 131 -35.19 -14.68 15.31
CA GLY A 131 -34.88 -15.06 13.94
C GLY A 131 -35.29 -13.99 12.94
N THR A 132 -36.48 -13.41 13.11
CA THR A 132 -36.99 -12.29 12.31
C THR A 132 -36.13 -11.04 12.49
N ASP A 133 -35.80 -10.65 13.72
CA ASP A 133 -34.93 -9.50 14.00
C ASP A 133 -33.51 -9.68 13.42
N ARG A 134 -33.02 -10.92 13.38
CA ARG A 134 -31.73 -11.25 12.75
C ARG A 134 -31.82 -11.14 11.23
N LEU A 135 -32.90 -11.62 10.62
CA LEU A 135 -33.14 -11.51 9.18
C LEU A 135 -33.28 -10.06 8.76
N GLU A 136 -34.04 -9.25 9.50
CA GLU A 136 -34.21 -7.83 9.22
C GLU A 136 -32.87 -7.08 9.29
N ARG A 137 -32.08 -7.31 10.35
CA ARG A 137 -30.72 -6.75 10.44
C ARG A 137 -29.80 -7.24 9.33
N SER A 138 -29.88 -8.52 8.97
CA SER A 138 -29.09 -9.07 7.86
C SER A 138 -29.50 -8.45 6.53
N SER A 139 -30.79 -8.22 6.30
CA SER A 139 -31.30 -7.54 5.11
C SER A 139 -30.87 -6.08 5.08
N GLY A 140 -30.86 -5.38 6.22
CA GLY A 140 -30.32 -4.03 6.33
C GLY A 140 -28.83 -3.98 5.97
N ARG A 141 -28.02 -4.87 6.56
CA ARG A 141 -26.59 -4.99 6.24
C ARG A 141 -26.33 -5.31 4.77
N LEU A 142 -27.12 -6.19 4.16
CA LEU A 142 -27.00 -6.49 2.72
C LEU A 142 -27.29 -5.27 1.84
N ARG A 143 -28.32 -4.47 2.18
CA ARG A 143 -28.63 -3.21 1.46
C ARG A 143 -27.50 -2.20 1.62
N ASP A 144 -26.94 -2.07 2.82
CA ASP A 144 -25.79 -1.20 3.06
C ASP A 144 -24.54 -1.67 2.31
N SER A 145 -24.24 -2.97 2.32
CA SER A 145 -23.14 -3.53 1.54
C SER A 145 -23.32 -3.31 0.03
N HIS A 146 -24.54 -3.45 -0.49
CA HIS A 146 -24.84 -3.15 -1.88
C HIS A 146 -24.63 -1.67 -2.21
N ARG A 147 -25.07 -0.76 -1.34
CA ARG A 147 -24.85 0.69 -1.50
C ARG A 147 -23.36 1.03 -1.50
N ILE A 148 -22.59 0.50 -0.56
CA ILE A 148 -21.13 0.71 -0.48
C ILE A 148 -20.42 0.12 -1.70
N ALA A 149 -20.87 -1.03 -2.20
CA ALA A 149 -20.32 -1.64 -3.41
C ALA A 149 -20.52 -0.75 -4.64
N LEU A 150 -21.71 -0.17 -4.82
CA LEU A 150 -22.00 0.79 -5.89
C LEU A 150 -21.14 2.06 -5.77
N GLU A 151 -21.01 2.60 -4.56
CA GLU A 151 -20.13 3.75 -4.30
C GLU A 151 -18.67 3.43 -4.63
N THR A 152 -18.23 2.21 -4.31
CA THR A 152 -16.87 1.73 -4.64
C THR A 152 -16.69 1.56 -6.15
N GLU A 153 -17.71 1.06 -6.87
CA GLU A 153 -17.71 0.99 -8.34
C GLU A 153 -17.58 2.38 -8.96
N ASP A 154 -18.30 3.37 -8.43
CA ASP A 154 -18.23 4.76 -8.88
C ASP A 154 -16.84 5.37 -8.67
N ILE A 155 -16.24 5.16 -7.49
CA ILE A 155 -14.87 5.59 -7.20
C ILE A 155 -13.88 4.90 -8.14
N GLY A 156 -14.04 3.59 -8.36
CA GLY A 156 -13.21 2.81 -9.27
C GLY A 156 -13.28 3.33 -10.71
N ARG A 157 -14.48 3.63 -11.19
CA ARG A 157 -14.72 4.24 -12.51
C ARG A 157 -14.03 5.60 -12.65
N ASN A 158 -14.15 6.47 -11.65
CA ASN A 158 -13.47 7.77 -11.65
C ASN A 158 -11.94 7.61 -11.65
N THR A 159 -11.43 6.69 -10.85
CA THR A 159 -9.98 6.38 -10.79
C THR A 159 -9.46 5.90 -12.14
N LEU A 160 -10.22 5.04 -12.84
CA LEU A 160 -9.85 4.58 -14.19
C LEU A 160 -9.85 5.73 -15.21
N ALA A 161 -10.81 6.66 -15.12
CA ALA A 161 -10.84 7.85 -15.97
C ALA A 161 -9.63 8.78 -15.72
N ASP A 162 -9.26 8.96 -14.45
CA ASP A 162 -8.08 9.74 -14.06
C ASP A 162 -6.79 9.09 -14.57
N LEU A 163 -6.65 7.77 -14.42
CA LEU A 163 -5.50 7.02 -14.94
C LEU A 163 -5.38 7.14 -16.47
N ALA A 164 -6.49 7.11 -17.19
CA ALA A 164 -6.49 7.33 -18.65
C ALA A 164 -5.98 8.73 -19.01
N THR A 165 -6.43 9.75 -18.28
CA THR A 165 -5.99 11.15 -18.45
C THR A 165 -4.51 11.32 -18.10
N GLN A 166 -4.04 10.70 -17.02
CA GLN A 166 -2.64 10.70 -16.61
C GLN A 166 -1.76 10.03 -17.66
N ARG A 167 -2.21 8.89 -18.22
CA ARG A 167 -1.50 8.22 -19.31
C ARG A 167 -1.35 9.13 -20.52
N GLU A 168 -2.41 9.80 -20.94
CA GLU A 168 -2.34 10.76 -22.06
C GLU A 168 -1.34 11.89 -21.78
N THR A 169 -1.31 12.39 -20.54
CA THR A 169 -0.36 13.43 -20.12
C THR A 169 1.08 12.94 -20.19
N ILE A 170 1.36 11.70 -19.75
CA ILE A 170 2.69 11.09 -19.85
C ILE A 170 3.09 10.90 -21.31
N GLU A 171 2.19 10.39 -22.16
CA GLU A 171 2.44 10.19 -23.58
C GLU A 171 2.76 11.52 -24.28
N ARG A 172 1.99 12.59 -24.01
CA ARG A 172 2.26 13.95 -24.52
C ARG A 172 3.61 14.49 -24.03
N THR A 173 3.91 14.35 -22.74
CA THR A 173 5.18 14.80 -22.16
C THR A 173 6.36 14.08 -22.81
N ARG A 174 6.24 12.76 -23.02
CA ARG A 174 7.26 11.95 -23.68
C ARG A 174 7.45 12.39 -25.14
N GLN A 175 6.36 12.65 -25.86
CA GLN A 175 6.44 13.12 -27.25
C GLN A 175 7.13 14.48 -27.34
N ASN A 176 6.79 15.42 -26.44
CA ASN A 176 7.43 16.74 -26.37
C ASN A 176 8.93 16.64 -26.06
N LEU A 177 9.34 15.73 -25.17
CA LEU A 177 10.75 15.48 -24.88
C LEU A 177 11.51 14.96 -26.11
N LEU A 178 10.95 13.99 -26.83
CA LEU A 178 11.54 13.47 -28.07
C LEU A 178 11.66 14.57 -29.15
N GLU A 179 10.67 15.46 -29.25
CA GLU A 179 10.74 16.60 -30.17
C GLU A 179 11.82 17.61 -29.74
N SER A 180 11.93 17.89 -28.44
CA SER A 180 12.94 18.78 -27.85
C SER A 180 14.38 18.28 -28.06
N GLU A 181 14.61 16.96 -28.01
CA GLU A 181 15.90 16.36 -28.39
C GLU A 181 16.26 16.68 -29.86
N GLY A 182 15.29 16.65 -30.76
CA GLY A 182 15.47 16.99 -32.17
C GLY A 182 15.84 18.47 -32.42
N TYR A 183 15.23 19.42 -31.68
CA TYR A 183 15.59 20.84 -31.78
C TYR A 183 16.98 21.13 -31.20
N THR A 184 17.41 20.38 -30.18
CA THR A 184 18.74 20.53 -29.58
C THR A 184 19.83 20.13 -30.58
N ASP A 185 19.67 18.99 -31.28
CA ASP A 185 20.65 18.56 -32.29
C ASP A 185 20.73 19.55 -33.47
N ARG A 186 19.58 20.05 -33.94
CA ARG A 186 19.54 21.07 -35.00
C ARG A 186 20.22 22.37 -34.58
N SER A 187 20.02 22.81 -33.33
CA SER A 187 20.65 24.00 -32.77
C SER A 187 22.17 23.85 -32.64
N ILE A 188 22.65 22.68 -32.21
CA ILE A 188 24.08 22.36 -32.16
C ILE A 188 24.69 22.36 -33.56
N LYS A 189 23.99 21.82 -34.56
CA LYS A 189 24.44 21.82 -35.96
C LYS A 189 24.55 23.24 -36.52
N THR A 190 23.59 24.12 -36.23
CA THR A 190 23.65 25.54 -36.65
C THR A 190 24.77 26.30 -35.94
N LEU A 191 24.96 26.08 -34.63
CA LEU A 191 26.03 26.69 -33.84
C LEU A 191 27.41 26.26 -34.35
N ARG A 192 27.61 24.97 -34.64
CA ARG A 192 28.85 24.46 -35.26
C ARG A 192 29.13 25.11 -36.62
N GLY A 193 28.09 25.31 -37.43
CA GLY A 193 28.19 26.01 -38.72
C GLY A 193 28.66 27.46 -38.57
N MET A 194 28.09 28.20 -37.61
CA MET A 194 28.50 29.57 -37.30
C MET A 194 29.92 29.64 -36.74
N ALA A 195 30.29 28.73 -35.83
CA ALA A 195 31.63 28.67 -35.25
C ALA A 195 32.72 28.43 -36.32
N ARG A 196 32.47 27.53 -37.28
CA ARG A 196 33.41 27.28 -38.39
C ARG A 196 33.57 28.49 -39.30
N ARG A 197 32.48 29.19 -39.64
CA ARG A 197 32.52 30.44 -40.42
C ARG A 197 33.30 31.54 -39.69
N MET A 198 33.05 31.70 -38.39
CA MET A 198 33.74 32.66 -37.53
C MET A 198 35.26 32.37 -37.48
N ALA A 199 35.65 31.11 -37.27
CA ALA A 199 37.05 30.71 -37.28
C ALA A 199 37.73 31.00 -38.63
N THR A 200 37.06 30.68 -39.73
CA THR A 200 37.56 30.93 -41.10
C THR A 200 37.78 32.43 -41.33
N ASN A 201 36.80 33.27 -40.99
CA ASN A 201 36.91 34.72 -41.11
C ASN A 201 38.06 35.29 -40.27
N ARG A 202 38.26 34.75 -39.06
CA ARG A 202 39.36 35.16 -38.17
C ARG A 202 40.74 34.81 -38.75
N VAL A 203 40.88 33.60 -39.32
CA VAL A 203 42.12 33.17 -40.00
C VAL A 203 42.40 34.04 -41.23
N ILE A 204 41.40 34.31 -42.06
CA ILE A 204 41.54 35.18 -43.24
C ILE A 204 41.99 36.59 -42.82
N THR A 205 41.41 37.14 -41.76
CA THR A 205 41.77 38.48 -41.26
C THR A 205 43.23 38.53 -40.81
N ILE A 206 43.70 37.53 -40.07
CA ILE A 206 45.11 37.43 -39.63
C ILE A 206 46.05 37.29 -40.85
N ALA A 207 45.67 36.49 -41.85
CA ALA A 207 46.45 36.33 -43.08
C ALA A 207 46.59 37.65 -43.86
N ILE A 208 45.52 38.45 -43.97
CA ILE A 208 45.58 39.77 -44.64
C ILE A 208 46.50 40.73 -43.87
N ILE A 209 46.36 40.81 -42.55
CA ILE A 209 47.20 41.70 -41.72
C ILE A 209 48.68 41.32 -41.85
N THR A 210 49.00 40.03 -41.75
CA THR A 210 50.39 39.55 -41.88
C THR A 210 50.97 39.83 -43.28
N ALA A 211 50.19 39.64 -44.35
CA ALA A 211 50.60 39.98 -45.71
C ALA A 211 50.89 41.49 -45.87
N LEU A 212 50.05 42.36 -45.32
CA LEU A 212 50.25 43.82 -45.36
C LEU A 212 51.52 44.23 -44.61
N VAL A 213 51.78 43.66 -43.44
CA VAL A 213 53.01 43.94 -42.66
C VAL A 213 54.25 43.50 -43.43
N LEU A 214 54.24 42.31 -44.03
CA LEU A 214 55.35 41.84 -44.86
C LEU A 214 55.60 42.74 -46.07
N LEU A 215 54.54 43.22 -46.72
CA LEU A 215 54.64 44.15 -47.86
C LEU A 215 55.28 45.48 -47.42
N ILE A 216 54.86 46.04 -46.29
CA ILE A 216 55.45 47.26 -45.74
C ILE A 216 56.95 47.06 -45.46
N ILE A 217 57.32 45.95 -44.82
CA ILE A 217 58.73 45.62 -44.54
C ILE A 217 59.51 45.48 -45.85
N ALA A 218 58.97 44.81 -46.86
CA ALA A 218 59.61 44.64 -48.16
C ALA A 218 59.84 45.99 -48.88
N VAL A 219 58.87 46.90 -48.84
CA VAL A 219 59.00 48.25 -49.42
C VAL A 219 60.07 49.06 -48.69
N ILE A 220 60.08 49.02 -47.35
CA ILE A 220 61.12 49.70 -46.55
C ILE A 220 62.50 49.14 -46.91
N PHE A 221 62.66 47.81 -46.93
CA PHE A 221 63.93 47.18 -47.29
C PHE A 221 64.39 47.56 -48.70
N SER A 222 63.47 47.60 -49.67
CA SER A 222 63.77 48.02 -51.05
C SER A 222 64.10 49.51 -51.19
N LYS A 223 63.65 50.36 -50.26
CA LYS A 223 63.92 51.80 -50.27
C LYS A 223 65.24 52.15 -49.59
N PHE A 224 65.62 51.40 -48.55
CA PHE A 224 66.84 51.62 -47.78
C PHE A 224 68.05 50.81 -48.29
N ARG A 225 67.86 50.03 -49.35
CA ARG A 225 68.91 49.34 -50.09
C ARG A 225 69.06 49.98 -51.47
#